data_AF-A0A482F3N6-F1
#
_entry.id   AF-A0A482F3N6-F1
#
_cell.length_a   1.000
_cell.length_b   1.000
_cell.length_c   1.000
_cell.angle_alpha   90.00
_cell.angle_beta   90.00
_cell.angle_gamma   90.00
#
_symmetry.space_group_name_H-M   'P 1'
#
loop_
_entity.id
_entity.type
_entity.pdbx_description
1 polymer ?
#
loop_
_entity_poly.entity_id
_entity_poly.type
_entity_poly.pdbx_seq_one_letter_code
_entity_poly.pdbx_strand_id
1 'polypeptide(L)'
;MADKEEIGTALMVAGVFIAFVAVAFPQQVASGLATVKIDTTPPTINAMNPSGSQSSPTHFDPDTTVTLKMNSFREKVNNARVVVGGSTKSLSYDSAHSTPYGTEYWYTTSWDTSGHSGETVKFVFKGDDDAGNTGSDAAYALIGSYADGYFTMNGQKVSKGATITLSTRSVTLKATVTTDEKPDEVWYRVQAIDVKGYSSGTTLVHKSDTVKTSPPYEWSYTFPKDGTYSVNGYFKSYGKNVQVMSVDAGINSSPVPPLPFPGEAMIVLGLGISMIAVGAVARFRPETF
;
A
#
# COMPACT_ATOMS: atom_id res chain seq x y z
N MET A 1 65.94 -9.84 43.90
CA MET A 1 65.81 -9.90 42.43
C MET A 1 66.04 -11.35 42.07
N ALA A 2 65.07 -12.02 41.43
CA ALA A 2 65.28 -13.39 40.95
C ALA A 2 66.41 -13.38 39.93
N ASP A 3 67.32 -14.36 40.02
CA ASP A 3 68.46 -14.43 39.11
C ASP A 3 67.96 -14.68 37.67
N LYS A 4 68.64 -14.13 36.67
CA LYS A 4 68.23 -14.28 35.27
C LYS A 4 68.19 -15.75 34.84
N GLU A 5 69.00 -16.60 35.48
CA GLU A 5 68.96 -18.05 35.30
C GLU A 5 67.65 -18.67 35.83
N GLU A 6 67.15 -18.25 36.99
CA GLU A 6 65.91 -18.78 37.57
C GLU A 6 64.68 -18.47 36.69
N ILE A 7 64.65 -17.28 36.07
CA ILE A 7 63.59 -16.89 35.12
C ILE A 7 63.69 -17.72 33.83
N GLY A 8 64.90 -17.96 33.34
CA GLY A 8 65.14 -18.79 32.15
C GLY A 8 64.72 -20.25 32.36
N THR A 9 65.06 -20.83 33.52
CA THR A 9 64.66 -22.19 33.88
C THR A 9 63.15 -22.29 34.09
N ALA A 10 62.52 -21.32 34.75
CA ALA A 10 61.06 -21.32 34.93
C ALA A 10 60.30 -21.26 33.60
N LEU A 11 60.76 -20.46 32.63
CA LEU A 11 60.18 -20.39 31.29
C LEU A 11 60.39 -21.67 30.48
N MET A 12 61.57 -22.30 30.57
CA MET A 12 61.80 -23.61 29.94
C MET A 12 60.90 -24.69 30.54
N VAL A 13 60.77 -24.75 31.87
CA VAL A 13 59.92 -25.74 32.55
C VAL A 13 58.46 -25.52 32.18
N ALA A 14 57.99 -24.27 32.10
CA ALA A 14 56.64 -23.96 31.63
C ALA A 14 56.42 -24.37 30.17
N GLY A 15 57.38 -24.09 29.29
CA GLY A 15 57.31 -24.48 27.88
C GLY A 15 57.28 -26.01 27.68
N VAL A 16 58.13 -26.73 28.41
CA VAL A 16 58.15 -28.20 28.39
C VAL A 16 56.86 -28.77 28.98
N PHE A 17 56.33 -28.17 30.04
CA PHE A 17 55.06 -28.59 30.63
C PHE A 17 53.88 -28.41 29.66
N ILE A 18 53.81 -27.29 28.94
CA ILE A 18 52.78 -27.05 27.91
C ILE A 18 52.91 -28.07 26.77
N ALA A 19 54.12 -28.34 26.30
CA ALA A 19 54.36 -29.36 25.28
C ALA A 19 53.97 -30.77 25.77
N PHE A 20 54.26 -31.10 27.04
CA PHE A 20 53.89 -32.37 27.64
C PHE A 20 52.37 -32.53 27.78
N VAL A 21 51.67 -31.48 28.20
CA VAL A 21 50.19 -31.50 28.31
C VAL A 21 49.55 -31.63 26.93
N ALA A 22 50.09 -30.96 25.91
CA ALA A 22 49.59 -31.06 24.53
C ALA A 22 49.78 -32.44 23.90
N VAL A 23 50.87 -33.14 24.23
CA VAL A 23 51.15 -34.49 23.73
C VAL A 23 50.45 -35.59 24.56
N ALA A 24 50.37 -35.43 25.88
CA ALA A 24 49.77 -36.42 26.78
C ALA A 24 48.24 -36.36 26.81
N PHE A 25 47.65 -35.19 26.56
CA PHE A 25 46.21 -34.98 26.60
C PHE A 25 45.71 -34.21 25.37
N PRO A 26 45.94 -34.71 24.14
CA PRO A 26 45.53 -34.02 22.92
C PRO A 26 44.02 -33.77 22.87
N GLN A 27 43.22 -34.64 23.49
CA GLN A 27 41.78 -34.48 23.62
C GLN A 27 41.36 -33.37 24.59
N GLN A 28 42.16 -33.05 25.62
CA GLN A 28 41.85 -31.97 26.58
C GLN A 28 42.26 -30.59 26.05
N VAL A 29 43.33 -30.51 25.24
CA VAL A 29 43.67 -29.27 24.53
C VAL A 29 42.64 -28.98 23.44
N ALA A 30 42.13 -30.01 22.75
CA ALA A 30 41.06 -29.86 21.77
C ALA A 30 39.71 -29.42 22.38
N SER A 31 39.41 -29.80 23.63
CA SER A 31 38.18 -29.39 24.33
C SER A 31 38.28 -28.06 25.10
N GLY A 32 39.48 -27.50 25.22
CA GLY A 32 39.74 -26.25 25.96
C GLY A 32 39.90 -24.99 25.12
N LEU A 33 39.83 -25.08 23.78
CA LEU A 33 39.92 -23.92 22.90
C LEU A 33 38.54 -23.29 22.73
N ALA A 34 38.36 -22.07 23.25
CA ALA A 34 37.20 -21.25 22.96
C ALA A 34 37.30 -20.73 21.52
N THR A 35 36.43 -21.22 20.63
CA THR A 35 36.27 -20.65 19.29
C THR A 35 35.49 -19.35 19.41
N VAL A 36 36.16 -18.22 19.19
CA VAL A 36 35.49 -16.92 19.05
C VAL A 36 35.03 -16.78 17.60
N LYS A 37 33.72 -16.82 17.37
CA LYS A 37 33.12 -16.48 16.07
C LYS A 37 32.70 -15.01 16.12
N ILE A 38 33.21 -14.20 15.20
CA ILE A 38 32.72 -12.83 15.00
C ILE A 38 31.57 -12.92 14.00
N ASP A 39 30.38 -12.51 14.41
CA ASP A 39 29.22 -12.39 13.55
C ASP A 39 28.78 -10.93 13.46
N THR A 40 28.73 -10.41 12.24
CA THR A 40 28.33 -9.01 11.97
C THR A 40 27.09 -8.95 11.08
N THR A 41 26.44 -10.09 10.83
CA THR A 41 25.31 -10.16 9.90
C THR A 41 24.01 -10.14 10.69
N PRO A 42 23.17 -9.10 10.56
CA PRO A 42 21.88 -9.10 11.22
C PRO A 42 20.97 -10.23 10.73
N PRO A 43 20.09 -10.75 11.60
CA PRO A 43 19.11 -11.74 11.20
C PRO A 43 18.15 -11.19 10.14
N THR A 44 17.73 -12.03 9.20
CA THR A 44 16.64 -11.67 8.27
C THR A 44 15.32 -11.75 9.02
N ILE A 45 14.63 -10.61 9.15
CA ILE A 45 13.28 -10.49 9.71
C ILE A 45 12.31 -10.24 8.56
N ASN A 46 11.15 -10.90 8.56
CA ASN A 46 10.05 -10.54 7.67
C ASN A 46 8.77 -10.31 8.47
N ALA A 47 8.11 -9.19 8.22
CA ALA A 47 6.77 -8.91 8.71
C ALA A 47 5.75 -9.77 7.94
N MET A 48 4.97 -10.58 8.66
CA MET A 48 3.98 -11.47 8.05
C MET A 48 2.55 -11.00 8.29
N ASN A 49 2.27 -10.38 9.43
CA ASN A 49 0.99 -9.72 9.68
C ASN A 49 1.17 -8.48 10.58
N PRO A 50 0.84 -7.27 10.10
CA PRO A 50 0.42 -6.98 8.72
C PRO A 50 1.53 -7.26 7.71
N SER A 51 1.16 -7.44 6.45
CA SER A 51 2.08 -7.62 5.32
C SER A 51 2.02 -6.46 4.30
N GLY A 52 1.15 -5.49 4.56
CA GLY A 52 0.89 -4.37 3.67
C GLY A 52 2.02 -3.34 3.65
N SER A 53 2.10 -2.61 2.55
CA SER A 53 3.04 -1.51 2.35
C SER A 53 2.39 -0.16 2.70
N GLN A 54 3.17 0.91 2.72
CA GLN A 54 2.63 2.25 2.99
C GLN A 54 1.59 2.69 1.94
N SER A 55 1.76 2.29 0.67
CA SER A 55 0.85 2.63 -0.42
C SER A 55 -0.33 1.65 -0.56
N SER A 56 -0.20 0.46 0.02
CA SER A 56 -1.22 -0.59 0.00
C SER A 56 -1.22 -1.34 1.34
N PRO A 57 -1.74 -0.72 2.42
CA PRO A 57 -1.69 -1.30 3.76
C PRO A 57 -2.65 -2.49 3.89
N THR A 58 -2.36 -3.39 4.84
CA THR A 58 -3.29 -4.46 5.25
C THR A 58 -4.48 -3.83 5.98
N HIS A 59 -5.69 -4.33 5.78
CA HIS A 59 -6.85 -3.82 6.53
C HIS A 59 -7.06 -4.60 7.82
N PHE A 60 -7.29 -3.89 8.92
CA PHE A 60 -7.74 -4.44 10.19
C PHE A 60 -9.03 -3.75 10.63
N ASP A 61 -9.89 -4.48 11.33
CA ASP A 61 -11.11 -3.91 11.89
C ASP A 61 -10.80 -3.00 13.09
N PRO A 62 -11.53 -1.88 13.26
CA PRO A 62 -11.35 -0.99 14.40
C PRO A 62 -11.90 -1.65 15.67
N ASP A 63 -11.39 -1.23 16.83
CA ASP A 63 -11.83 -1.69 18.16
C ASP A 63 -11.78 -3.22 18.34
N THR A 64 -10.79 -3.87 17.72
CA THR A 64 -10.53 -5.30 17.82
C THR A 64 -9.10 -5.58 18.29
N THR A 65 -8.85 -6.81 18.75
CA THR A 65 -7.48 -7.29 18.98
C THR A 65 -7.01 -8.12 17.79
N VAL A 66 -5.91 -7.72 17.18
CA VAL A 66 -5.29 -8.41 16.05
C VAL A 66 -4.01 -9.13 16.46
N THR A 67 -3.71 -10.25 15.79
CA THR A 67 -2.45 -10.96 15.97
C THR A 67 -1.40 -10.42 15.02
N LEU A 68 -0.40 -9.73 15.57
CA LEU A 68 0.80 -9.33 14.83
C LEU A 68 1.75 -10.52 14.72
N LYS A 69 2.42 -10.65 13.58
CA LYS A 69 3.26 -11.80 13.29
C LYS A 69 4.49 -11.43 12.46
N MET A 70 5.63 -11.99 12.83
CA MET A 70 6.86 -11.92 12.05
C MET A 70 7.54 -13.29 12.01
N ASN A 71 8.45 -13.48 11.07
CA ASN A 71 9.40 -14.58 11.12
C ASN A 71 10.85 -14.08 11.10
N SER A 72 11.76 -14.94 11.57
CA SER A 72 13.18 -14.86 11.27
C SER A 72 13.58 -16.07 10.41
N PHE A 73 14.49 -15.87 9.46
CA PHE A 73 14.92 -16.92 8.53
C PHE A 73 16.33 -17.44 8.89
N ARG A 74 16.49 -18.76 8.85
CA ARG A 74 17.71 -19.55 9.16
C ARG A 74 18.19 -19.52 10.60
N GLU A 75 17.90 -18.47 11.35
CA GLU A 75 18.20 -18.42 12.78
C GLU A 75 17.00 -17.99 13.62
N LYS A 76 17.02 -18.45 14.88
CA LYS A 76 16.08 -18.04 15.91
C LYS A 76 16.63 -16.78 16.58
N VAL A 77 15.76 -15.80 16.82
CA VAL A 77 16.12 -14.54 17.48
C VAL A 77 15.69 -14.55 18.94
N ASN A 78 16.43 -13.83 19.80
CA ASN A 78 16.22 -13.81 21.25
C ASN A 78 15.22 -12.73 21.69
N ASN A 79 15.25 -11.56 21.05
CA ASN A 79 14.48 -10.38 21.46
C ASN A 79 13.54 -9.90 20.34
N ALA A 80 12.62 -10.78 19.97
CA ALA A 80 11.57 -10.50 19.01
C ALA A 80 10.62 -9.41 19.55
N ARG A 81 10.50 -8.30 18.81
CA ARG A 81 9.69 -7.14 19.23
C ARG A 81 9.11 -6.37 18.04
N VAL A 82 8.01 -5.67 18.27
CA VAL A 82 7.41 -4.73 17.32
C VAL A 82 7.31 -3.36 17.94
N VAL A 83 7.61 -2.33 17.16
CA VAL A 83 7.47 -0.92 17.54
C VAL A 83 6.27 -0.32 16.79
N VAL A 84 5.32 0.23 17.54
CA VAL A 84 4.08 0.84 17.04
C VAL A 84 3.84 2.15 17.76
N GLY A 85 3.77 3.28 17.04
CA GLY A 85 3.53 4.60 17.64
C GLY A 85 4.57 4.99 18.72
N GLY A 86 5.81 4.51 18.62
CA GLY A 86 6.85 4.71 19.63
C GLY A 86 6.82 3.73 20.81
N SER A 87 5.75 2.95 20.97
CA SER A 87 5.65 1.88 21.97
C SER A 87 6.27 0.59 21.45
N THR A 88 6.98 -0.14 22.33
CA THR A 88 7.58 -1.44 21.99
C THR A 88 6.79 -2.56 22.67
N LYS A 89 6.48 -3.62 21.92
CA LYS A 89 5.84 -4.83 22.45
C LYS A 89 6.65 -6.06 22.05
N SER A 90 6.92 -6.94 23.01
CA SER A 90 7.60 -8.21 22.75
C SER A 90 6.68 -9.18 22.00
N LEU A 91 7.28 -9.97 21.11
CA LEU A 91 6.63 -11.10 20.47
C LEU A 91 7.11 -12.39 21.13
N SER A 92 6.19 -13.32 21.30
CA SER A 92 6.48 -14.67 21.80
C SER A 92 6.84 -15.58 20.63
N TYR A 93 7.83 -16.43 20.82
CA TYR A 93 8.09 -17.53 19.89
C TYR A 93 6.87 -18.45 19.84
N ASP A 94 6.47 -18.79 18.63
CA ASP A 94 5.29 -19.62 18.34
C ASP A 94 5.74 -21.00 17.84
N SER A 95 6.42 -21.04 16.70
CA SER A 95 6.74 -22.29 16.00
C SER A 95 7.93 -22.15 15.06
N ALA A 96 8.45 -23.28 14.58
CA ALA A 96 9.48 -23.33 13.55
C ALA A 96 9.00 -24.17 12.36
N HIS A 97 9.32 -23.73 11.15
CA HIS A 97 8.90 -24.35 9.90
C HIS A 97 10.10 -24.60 9.00
N SER A 98 10.32 -25.86 8.61
CA SER A 98 11.37 -26.22 7.68
C SER A 98 10.92 -25.97 6.23
N THR A 99 11.73 -25.23 5.48
CA THR A 99 11.55 -24.99 4.04
C THR A 99 12.75 -25.55 3.26
N PRO A 100 12.66 -25.71 1.93
CA PRO A 100 13.80 -26.11 1.12
C PRO A 100 15.02 -25.18 1.20
N TYR A 101 14.83 -23.94 1.69
CA TYR A 101 15.84 -22.89 1.69
C TYR A 101 16.42 -22.59 3.10
N GLY A 102 15.83 -23.17 4.14
CA GLY A 102 16.16 -22.91 5.54
C GLY A 102 14.98 -23.12 6.49
N THR A 103 15.20 -22.86 7.78
CA THR A 103 14.13 -22.89 8.80
C THR A 103 13.62 -21.48 9.04
N GLU A 104 12.31 -21.31 9.08
CA GLU A 104 11.65 -20.08 9.55
C GLU A 104 11.22 -20.24 11.00
N TYR A 105 11.50 -19.23 11.83
CA TYR A 105 11.05 -19.19 13.22
C TYR A 105 9.99 -18.09 13.34
N TRP A 106 8.80 -18.46 13.78
CA TRP A 106 7.63 -17.58 13.80
C TRP A 106 7.42 -17.02 15.21
N TYR A 107 7.02 -15.75 15.27
CA TYR A 107 6.75 -15.04 16.51
C TYR A 107 5.44 -14.27 16.40
N THR A 108 4.68 -14.20 17.48
CA THR A 108 3.38 -13.52 17.53
C THR A 108 3.23 -12.63 18.76
N THR A 109 2.39 -11.61 18.64
CA THR A 109 1.85 -10.86 19.78
C THR A 109 0.46 -10.35 19.44
N SER A 110 -0.34 -10.02 20.43
CA SER A 110 -1.61 -9.32 20.21
C SER A 110 -1.37 -7.82 20.14
N TRP A 111 -2.21 -7.08 19.41
CA TRP A 111 -2.24 -5.62 19.45
C TRP A 111 -3.68 -5.14 19.36
N ASP A 112 -4.01 -4.13 20.16
CA ASP A 112 -5.36 -3.57 20.24
C ASP A 112 -5.47 -2.41 19.24
N THR A 113 -6.45 -2.49 18.34
CA THR A 113 -6.71 -1.47 17.32
C THR A 113 -7.57 -0.32 17.85
N SER A 114 -8.05 -0.41 19.10
CA SER A 114 -8.89 0.61 19.73
C SER A 114 -8.24 1.98 19.71
N GLY A 115 -9.01 3.00 19.31
CA GLY A 115 -8.53 4.38 19.24
C GLY A 115 -7.64 4.71 18.03
N HIS A 116 -7.38 3.75 17.14
CA HIS A 116 -6.63 3.96 15.89
C HIS A 116 -7.51 3.98 14.63
N SER A 117 -8.84 4.03 14.79
CA SER A 117 -9.78 3.99 13.67
C SER A 117 -9.50 5.09 12.63
N GLY A 118 -9.41 4.69 11.37
CA GLY A 118 -9.08 5.56 10.24
C GLY A 118 -7.59 5.83 10.03
N GLU A 119 -6.73 5.38 10.94
CA GLU A 119 -5.29 5.60 10.87
C GLU A 119 -4.59 4.51 10.04
N THR A 120 -3.57 4.93 9.28
CA THR A 120 -2.58 3.99 8.74
C THR A 120 -1.44 3.87 9.74
N VAL A 121 -1.35 2.73 10.40
CA VAL A 121 -0.40 2.43 11.46
C VAL A 121 0.82 1.70 10.89
N LYS A 122 2.02 2.18 11.25
CA LYS A 122 3.29 1.54 10.89
C LYS A 122 3.76 0.61 12.03
N PHE A 123 4.10 -0.62 11.67
CA PHE A 123 4.65 -1.64 12.55
C PHE A 123 6.10 -1.90 12.13
N VAL A 124 7.05 -1.74 13.05
CA VAL A 124 8.46 -2.07 12.80
C VAL A 124 8.85 -3.28 13.64
N PHE A 125 8.96 -4.44 12.98
CA PHE A 125 9.36 -5.69 13.58
C PHE A 125 10.88 -5.77 13.67
N LYS A 126 11.39 -6.28 14.78
CA LYS A 126 12.82 -6.38 15.08
C LYS A 126 13.12 -7.68 15.80
N GLY A 127 14.31 -8.21 15.60
CA GLY A 127 14.85 -9.36 16.33
C GLY A 127 16.36 -9.24 16.46
N ASP A 128 16.88 -9.66 17.61
CA ASP A 128 18.31 -9.68 17.89
C ASP A 128 18.83 -11.12 17.85
N ASP A 129 19.99 -11.33 17.22
CA ASP A 129 20.71 -12.61 17.20
C ASP A 129 21.52 -12.83 18.50
N ASP A 130 22.25 -13.95 18.60
CA ASP A 130 23.13 -14.25 19.73
C ASP A 130 24.38 -13.34 19.80
N ALA A 131 24.77 -12.74 18.67
CA ALA A 131 25.90 -11.83 18.57
C ALA A 131 25.53 -10.36 18.88
N GLY A 132 24.24 -10.07 19.07
CA GLY A 132 23.71 -8.74 19.36
C GLY A 132 23.40 -7.90 18.11
N ASN A 133 23.43 -8.47 16.90
CA ASN A 133 22.99 -7.79 15.69
C ASN A 133 21.46 -7.73 15.64
N THR A 134 20.91 -6.61 15.19
CA THR A 134 19.45 -6.41 15.09
C THR A 134 19.01 -6.40 13.62
N GLY A 135 18.16 -7.35 13.25
CA GLY A 135 17.40 -7.32 12.00
C GLY A 135 16.09 -6.55 12.16
N SER A 136 15.56 -6.02 11.06
CA SER A 136 14.26 -5.34 11.10
C SER A 136 13.51 -5.35 9.77
N ASP A 137 12.19 -5.33 9.84
CA ASP A 137 11.30 -5.11 8.70
C ASP A 137 10.08 -4.26 9.12
N ALA A 138 9.44 -3.60 8.16
CA ALA A 138 8.31 -2.71 8.41
C ALA A 138 7.09 -3.06 7.58
N ALA A 139 5.93 -3.08 8.23
CA ALA A 139 4.63 -3.27 7.59
C ALA A 139 3.62 -2.21 8.03
N TYR A 140 2.54 -2.07 7.26
CA TYR A 140 1.53 -1.05 7.45
C TYR A 140 0.14 -1.68 7.47
N ALA A 141 -0.70 -1.20 8.40
CA ALA A 141 -2.12 -1.53 8.41
C ALA A 141 -2.98 -0.27 8.41
N LEU A 142 -4.09 -0.28 7.67
CA LEU A 142 -5.19 0.66 7.83
C LEU A 142 -6.17 0.06 8.82
N ILE A 143 -6.45 0.80 9.89
CA ILE A 143 -7.47 0.40 10.86
C ILE A 143 -8.80 0.98 10.42
N GLY A 144 -9.80 0.13 10.19
CA GLY A 144 -11.02 0.48 9.50
C GLY A 144 -11.00 0.13 8.01
N SER A 145 -12.20 0.09 7.43
CA SER A 145 -12.41 0.05 5.99
C SER A 145 -13.03 1.37 5.54
N TYR A 146 -12.86 1.78 4.29
CA TYR A 146 -13.67 2.90 3.81
C TYR A 146 -15.08 2.39 3.59
N ALA A 147 -16.08 3.22 3.93
CA ALA A 147 -17.44 2.91 3.55
C ALA A 147 -17.51 2.72 2.03
N ASP A 148 -18.21 1.68 1.60
CA ASP A 148 -18.45 1.39 0.19
C ASP A 148 -19.94 1.20 -0.07
N GLY A 149 -20.32 1.25 -1.34
CA GLY A 149 -21.71 1.18 -1.74
C GLY A 149 -21.94 1.65 -3.17
N TYR A 150 -23.11 2.23 -3.41
CA TYR A 150 -23.47 2.69 -4.73
C TYR A 150 -24.50 3.81 -4.68
N PHE A 151 -24.56 4.57 -5.78
CA PHE A 151 -25.64 5.51 -6.02
C PHE A 151 -26.63 4.94 -7.03
N THR A 152 -27.89 5.36 -6.92
CA THR A 152 -28.88 5.23 -7.98
C THR A 152 -29.36 6.61 -8.41
N MET A 153 -29.68 6.74 -9.69
CA MET A 153 -30.33 7.90 -10.29
C MET A 153 -31.65 7.44 -10.90
N ASN A 154 -32.77 7.99 -10.44
CA ASN A 154 -34.12 7.55 -10.81
C ASN A 154 -34.33 6.03 -10.64
N GLY A 155 -33.77 5.47 -9.57
CA GLY A 155 -33.87 4.04 -9.26
C GLY A 155 -32.90 3.13 -10.02
N GLN A 156 -32.15 3.64 -11.01
CA GLN A 156 -31.14 2.86 -11.73
C GLN A 156 -29.77 3.01 -11.06
N LYS A 157 -29.10 1.89 -10.77
CA LYS A 157 -27.73 1.90 -10.22
C LYS A 157 -26.78 2.52 -11.24
N VAL A 158 -25.91 3.41 -10.77
CA VAL A 158 -24.97 4.14 -11.61
C VAL A 158 -23.54 3.91 -11.15
N SER A 159 -22.66 3.63 -12.09
CA SER A 159 -21.23 3.39 -11.85
C SER A 159 -20.39 4.59 -12.29
N LYS A 160 -19.13 4.64 -11.83
CA LYS A 160 -18.13 5.58 -12.33
C LYS A 160 -17.99 5.49 -13.85
N GLY A 161 -17.99 6.64 -14.51
CA GLY A 161 -17.81 6.76 -15.96
C GLY A 161 -19.06 6.47 -16.79
N ALA A 162 -20.22 6.26 -16.16
CA ALA A 162 -21.46 6.04 -16.90
C ALA A 162 -21.97 7.34 -17.57
N THR A 163 -22.61 7.20 -18.72
CA THR A 163 -23.35 8.28 -19.38
C THR A 163 -24.82 7.91 -19.43
N ILE A 164 -25.70 8.83 -19.05
CA ILE A 164 -27.15 8.58 -18.95
C ILE A 164 -27.90 9.72 -19.63
N THR A 165 -28.90 9.36 -20.45
CA THR A 165 -29.83 10.31 -21.04
C THR A 165 -31.08 10.37 -20.19
N LEU A 166 -31.46 11.58 -19.76
CA LEU A 166 -32.63 11.83 -18.94
C LEU A 166 -33.77 12.38 -19.80
N SER A 167 -34.97 11.84 -19.61
CA SER A 167 -36.19 12.32 -20.25
C SER A 167 -36.83 13.52 -19.53
N THR A 168 -36.39 13.81 -18.30
CA THR A 168 -36.88 14.95 -17.51
C THR A 168 -35.72 15.66 -16.80
N ARG A 169 -35.93 16.91 -16.42
CA ARG A 169 -34.96 17.69 -15.65
C ARG A 169 -34.90 17.32 -14.17
N SER A 170 -35.83 16.53 -13.67
CA SER A 170 -35.88 16.17 -12.26
C SER A 170 -35.32 14.76 -12.07
N VAL A 171 -34.40 14.63 -11.12
CA VAL A 171 -33.81 13.35 -10.74
C VAL A 171 -33.94 13.12 -9.25
N THR A 172 -34.09 11.85 -8.90
CA THR A 172 -33.91 11.36 -7.54
C THR A 172 -32.58 10.63 -7.46
N LEU A 173 -31.72 11.07 -6.55
CA LEU A 173 -30.44 10.45 -6.24
C LEU A 173 -30.57 9.74 -4.92
N LYS A 174 -30.16 8.48 -4.86
CA LYS A 174 -30.14 7.70 -3.63
C LYS A 174 -28.79 7.03 -3.45
N ALA A 175 -28.20 7.15 -2.27
CA ALA A 175 -27.00 6.41 -1.91
C ALA A 175 -27.33 5.24 -0.98
N THR A 176 -26.73 4.10 -1.27
CA THR A 176 -26.81 2.89 -0.45
C THR A 176 -25.40 2.52 -0.02
N VAL A 177 -25.18 2.42 1.29
CA VAL A 177 -23.94 1.90 1.87
C VAL A 177 -24.08 0.38 1.98
N THR A 178 -23.09 -0.37 1.52
CA THR A 178 -23.09 -1.84 1.50
C THR A 178 -22.09 -2.44 2.49
N THR A 179 -21.23 -1.64 3.07
CA THR A 179 -20.31 -2.03 4.14
C THR A 179 -20.94 -1.84 5.51
N ASP A 180 -20.47 -2.60 6.50
CA ASP A 180 -20.81 -2.35 7.90
C ASP A 180 -20.25 -1.01 8.40
N GLU A 181 -19.14 -0.56 7.81
CA GLU A 181 -18.61 0.77 8.05
C GLU A 181 -19.56 1.85 7.52
N LYS A 182 -19.94 2.78 8.41
CA LYS A 182 -20.78 3.92 8.05
C LYS A 182 -19.91 5.12 7.64
N PRO A 183 -20.15 5.73 6.47
CA PRO A 183 -19.39 6.91 6.04
C PRO A 183 -19.72 8.12 6.89
N ASP A 184 -18.76 8.80 7.51
CA ASP A 184 -18.92 10.09 8.22
C ASP A 184 -19.86 11.09 7.53
N GLU A 185 -19.79 11.15 6.20
CA GLU A 185 -20.58 12.03 5.36
C GLU A 185 -20.85 11.35 4.01
N VAL A 186 -22.09 11.47 3.53
CA VAL A 186 -22.44 11.12 2.16
C VAL A 186 -22.84 12.39 1.43
N TRP A 187 -22.26 12.62 0.26
CA TRP A 187 -22.54 13.83 -0.48
C TRP A 187 -22.52 13.62 -1.99
N TYR A 188 -23.19 14.52 -2.69
CA TYR A 188 -23.15 14.59 -4.14
C TYR A 188 -22.93 16.02 -4.63
N ARG A 189 -22.36 16.13 -5.82
CA ARG A 189 -22.08 17.39 -6.51
C ARG A 189 -22.51 17.30 -7.96
N VAL A 190 -23.19 18.33 -8.45
CA VAL A 190 -23.54 18.49 -9.86
C VAL A 190 -22.74 19.64 -10.45
N GLN A 191 -22.09 19.40 -11.59
CA GLN A 191 -21.32 20.39 -12.32
C GLN A 191 -21.83 20.49 -13.76
N ALA A 192 -21.86 21.69 -14.34
CA ALA A 192 -22.16 21.87 -15.76
C ALA A 192 -20.97 21.37 -16.61
N ILE A 193 -21.23 20.62 -17.69
CA ILE A 193 -20.22 20.26 -18.70
C ILE A 193 -20.45 21.09 -19.95
N ASP A 194 -21.63 20.94 -20.55
CA ASP A 194 -22.06 21.64 -21.76
C ASP A 194 -23.50 22.11 -21.58
N VAL A 195 -23.65 23.29 -20.98
CA VAL A 195 -24.95 23.87 -20.62
C VAL A 195 -24.93 25.34 -20.96
N LYS A 196 -25.88 25.79 -21.79
CA LYS A 196 -25.94 27.17 -22.26
C LYS A 196 -26.04 28.17 -21.10
N GLY A 197 -25.03 29.02 -20.97
CA GLY A 197 -24.94 30.06 -19.96
C GLY A 197 -24.24 29.64 -18.66
N TYR A 198 -23.59 28.47 -18.63
CA TYR A 198 -22.67 28.08 -17.57
C TYR A 198 -21.29 27.76 -18.18
N SER A 199 -20.22 28.12 -17.49
CA SER A 199 -18.88 27.66 -17.84
C SER A 199 -18.75 26.17 -17.47
N SER A 200 -18.03 25.40 -18.30
CA SER A 200 -17.73 24.01 -17.98
C SER A 200 -17.02 23.89 -16.63
N GLY A 201 -17.41 22.91 -15.81
CA GLY A 201 -16.92 22.69 -14.45
C GLY A 201 -17.64 23.49 -13.35
N THR A 202 -18.53 24.43 -13.70
CA THR A 202 -19.29 25.23 -12.72
C THR A 202 -20.10 24.31 -11.80
N THR A 203 -19.85 24.38 -10.49
CA THR A 203 -20.63 23.64 -9.49
C THR A 203 -21.99 24.30 -9.30
N LEU A 204 -23.05 23.56 -9.60
CA LEU A 204 -24.43 24.04 -9.49
C LEU A 204 -25.07 23.63 -8.17
N VAL A 205 -24.69 22.47 -7.65
CA VAL A 205 -25.15 21.99 -6.36
C VAL A 205 -24.05 21.20 -5.67
N HIS A 206 -24.01 21.35 -4.35
CA HIS A 206 -23.30 20.49 -3.41
C HIS A 206 -24.27 20.22 -2.27
N LYS A 207 -24.59 18.96 -2.01
CA LYS A 207 -25.42 18.56 -0.86
C LYS A 207 -24.71 17.44 -0.14
N SER A 208 -24.72 17.53 1.18
CA SER A 208 -24.16 16.52 2.05
C SER A 208 -25.08 16.23 3.22
N ASP A 209 -25.09 14.97 3.63
CA ASP A 209 -25.72 14.49 4.86
C ASP A 209 -24.64 13.81 5.72
N THR A 210 -24.71 14.06 7.02
CA THR A 210 -23.85 13.40 8.01
C THR A 210 -24.63 12.26 8.67
N VAL A 211 -23.93 11.20 9.11
CA VAL A 211 -24.52 9.91 9.58
C VAL A 211 -25.59 10.02 10.66
N LYS A 212 -25.75 11.17 11.32
CA LYS A 212 -26.84 11.38 12.29
C LYS A 212 -28.23 11.26 11.66
N THR A 213 -28.37 11.35 10.33
CA THR A 213 -29.61 11.04 9.61
C THR A 213 -29.51 9.62 9.03
N SER A 214 -30.16 8.67 9.71
CA SER A 214 -30.16 7.25 9.33
C SER A 214 -30.61 7.05 7.87
N PRO A 215 -29.96 6.15 7.09
CA PRO A 215 -30.31 5.88 5.70
C PRO A 215 -31.80 5.54 5.52
N PRO A 216 -32.37 5.80 4.32
CA PRO A 216 -31.66 6.10 3.06
C PRO A 216 -31.22 7.55 2.90
N TYR A 217 -30.03 7.76 2.31
CA TYR A 217 -29.59 9.07 1.85
C TYR A 217 -30.22 9.34 0.49
N GLU A 218 -31.24 10.20 0.44
CA GLU A 218 -32.04 10.44 -0.75
C GLU A 218 -32.24 11.93 -0.98
N TRP A 219 -31.98 12.37 -2.22
CA TRP A 219 -32.10 13.77 -2.62
C TRP A 219 -32.86 13.89 -3.93
N SER A 220 -33.65 14.96 -4.04
CA SER A 220 -34.23 15.38 -5.30
C SER A 220 -33.49 16.59 -5.83
N TYR A 221 -33.18 16.59 -7.14
CA TYR A 221 -32.56 17.71 -7.81
C TYR A 221 -33.22 17.97 -9.16
N THR A 222 -33.46 19.25 -9.47
CA THR A 222 -33.96 19.67 -10.78
C THR A 222 -32.89 20.48 -11.49
N PHE A 223 -32.43 19.98 -12.64
CA PHE A 223 -31.46 20.68 -13.47
C PHE A 223 -32.04 21.98 -14.02
N PRO A 224 -31.27 23.08 -14.05
CA PRO A 224 -31.80 24.39 -14.40
C PRO A 224 -32.15 24.52 -15.89
N LYS A 225 -31.42 23.81 -16.77
CA LYS A 225 -31.53 23.92 -18.24
C LYS A 225 -31.25 22.57 -18.92
N ASP A 226 -31.54 22.49 -20.21
CA ASP A 226 -31.10 21.36 -21.05
C ASP A 226 -29.59 21.45 -21.31
N GLY A 227 -28.93 20.31 -21.46
CA GLY A 227 -27.47 20.20 -21.59
C GLY A 227 -26.90 18.97 -20.88
N THR A 228 -25.57 18.92 -20.77
CA THR A 228 -24.82 17.82 -20.16
C THR A 228 -24.22 18.26 -18.81
N TYR A 229 -24.39 17.42 -17.79
CA TYR A 229 -23.94 17.68 -16.42
C TYR A 229 -23.12 16.51 -15.88
N SER A 230 -22.08 16.80 -15.10
CA SER A 230 -21.36 15.79 -14.32
C SER A 230 -21.99 15.67 -12.93
N VAL A 231 -22.51 14.50 -12.59
CA VAL A 231 -23.08 14.17 -11.27
C VAL A 231 -22.13 13.22 -10.57
N ASN A 232 -21.53 13.68 -9.47
CA ASN A 232 -20.52 12.96 -8.72
C ASN A 232 -21.03 12.66 -7.31
N GLY A 233 -20.83 11.44 -6.83
CA GLY A 233 -21.25 11.00 -5.50
C GLY A 233 -20.07 10.42 -4.71
N TYR A 234 -20.01 10.75 -3.43
CA TYR A 234 -18.87 10.46 -2.57
C TYR A 234 -19.32 9.98 -1.20
N PHE A 235 -18.52 9.08 -0.65
CA PHE A 235 -18.53 8.71 0.76
C PHE A 235 -17.28 9.28 1.40
N LYS A 236 -17.45 9.92 2.55
CA LYS A 236 -16.34 10.34 3.38
C LYS A 236 -16.22 9.36 4.53
N SER A 237 -15.07 8.72 4.66
CA SER A 237 -14.73 7.87 5.80
C SER A 237 -13.35 8.24 6.26
N TYR A 238 -13.21 8.54 7.54
CA TYR A 238 -11.94 8.87 8.19
C TYR A 238 -11.23 10.05 7.51
N GLY A 239 -12.01 11.07 7.15
CA GLY A 239 -11.49 12.27 6.48
C GLY A 239 -11.09 12.10 5.01
N LYS A 240 -11.19 10.89 4.43
CA LYS A 240 -10.96 10.66 2.99
C LYS A 240 -12.26 10.59 2.23
N ASN A 241 -12.28 11.26 1.08
CA ASN A 241 -13.39 11.21 0.13
C ASN A 241 -13.17 10.08 -0.87
N VAL A 242 -14.02 9.07 -0.82
CA VAL A 242 -14.10 7.99 -1.81
C VAL A 242 -15.20 8.34 -2.80
N GLN A 243 -14.82 8.58 -4.05
CA GLN A 243 -15.80 8.79 -5.11
C GLN A 243 -16.39 7.45 -5.53
N VAL A 244 -17.70 7.29 -5.33
CA VAL A 244 -18.46 6.06 -5.62
C VAL A 244 -19.24 6.20 -6.93
N MET A 245 -19.58 7.45 -7.32
CA MET A 245 -20.30 7.77 -8.54
C MET A 245 -19.62 8.92 -9.30
N SER A 246 -19.59 8.80 -10.63
CA SER A 246 -19.24 9.85 -11.59
C SER A 246 -20.03 9.59 -12.86
N VAL A 247 -21.10 10.34 -13.10
CA VAL A 247 -22.00 10.14 -14.24
C VAL A 247 -22.16 11.42 -15.03
N ASP A 248 -22.11 11.31 -16.35
CA ASP A 248 -22.51 12.40 -17.23
C ASP A 248 -23.99 12.23 -17.61
N ALA A 249 -24.81 13.15 -17.13
CA ALA A 249 -26.26 13.17 -17.35
C ALA A 249 -26.62 14.20 -18.44
N GLY A 250 -27.10 13.72 -19.58
CA GLY A 250 -27.57 14.54 -20.70
C GLY A 250 -29.09 14.72 -20.66
N ILE A 251 -29.57 15.95 -20.83
CA ILE A 251 -31.01 16.27 -20.82
C ILE A 251 -31.38 16.88 -22.16
N ASN A 252 -32.26 16.22 -22.91
CA ASN A 252 -32.66 16.60 -24.27
C ASN A 252 -31.46 16.89 -25.20
N SER A 253 -30.27 16.42 -24.82
CA SER A 253 -29.09 16.46 -25.66
C SER A 253 -29.29 15.40 -26.73
N SER A 254 -29.23 15.81 -28.01
CA SER A 254 -28.91 14.85 -29.07
C SER A 254 -27.74 14.00 -28.58
N PRO A 255 -27.76 12.66 -28.76
CA PRO A 255 -26.69 11.81 -28.27
C PRO A 255 -25.38 12.43 -28.72
N VAL A 256 -24.51 12.76 -27.76
CA VAL A 256 -23.17 13.23 -28.10
C VAL A 256 -22.58 12.07 -28.89
N PRO A 257 -22.33 12.21 -30.20
CA PRO A 257 -21.70 11.13 -30.94
C PRO A 257 -20.41 10.81 -30.20
N PRO A 258 -20.07 9.51 -30.02
CA PRO A 258 -18.84 9.15 -29.33
C PRO A 258 -17.71 9.99 -29.92
N LEU A 259 -17.04 10.78 -29.08
CA LEU A 259 -15.87 11.53 -29.50
C LEU A 259 -14.97 10.51 -30.20
N PRO A 260 -14.64 10.70 -31.49
CA PRO A 260 -13.72 9.79 -32.16
C PRO A 260 -12.45 9.83 -31.34
N PHE A 261 -12.11 8.70 -30.71
CA PHE A 261 -10.81 8.54 -30.07
C PHE A 261 -9.75 8.95 -31.11
N PRO A 262 -8.77 9.80 -30.76
CA PRO A 262 -7.82 10.35 -31.73
C PRO A 262 -6.82 9.31 -32.30
N GLY A 263 -7.08 8.01 -32.12
CA GLY A 263 -6.25 6.92 -32.61
C GLY A 263 -6.38 6.66 -34.12
N GLU A 264 -7.54 6.90 -34.73
CA GLU A 264 -7.79 6.48 -36.12
C GLU A 264 -7.85 7.64 -37.13
N ALA A 265 -8.16 8.86 -36.69
CA ALA A 265 -8.15 10.05 -37.55
C ALA A 265 -6.73 10.54 -37.92
N MET A 266 -5.69 10.13 -37.16
CA MET A 266 -4.30 10.46 -37.46
C MET A 266 -3.68 9.58 -38.57
N ILE A 267 -4.26 8.40 -38.87
CA ILE A 267 -3.71 7.49 -39.89
C ILE A 267 -4.13 7.94 -41.30
N VAL A 268 -5.31 8.55 -41.46
CA VAL A 268 -5.80 8.97 -42.79
C VAL A 268 -5.22 10.32 -43.26
N LEU A 269 -4.84 11.21 -42.34
CA LEU A 269 -4.10 12.45 -42.69
C LEU A 269 -2.57 12.21 -42.84
N GLY A 270 -2.02 11.17 -42.20
CA GLY A 270 -0.60 10.78 -42.33
C GLY A 270 -0.24 10.05 -43.64
N LEU A 271 -1.23 9.47 -44.33
CA LEU A 271 -1.03 8.84 -45.65
C LEU A 271 -1.35 9.77 -46.84
N GLY A 272 -2.01 10.91 -46.60
CA GLY A 272 -2.29 11.93 -47.61
C GLY A 272 -1.12 12.89 -47.89
N ILE A 273 -0.13 12.98 -46.98
CA ILE A 273 1.01 13.90 -47.10
C ILE A 273 2.29 13.18 -47.57
N SER A 274 2.34 11.84 -47.53
CA SER A 274 3.48 11.06 -48.02
C SER A 274 3.46 10.77 -49.53
N MET A 275 2.39 11.11 -50.27
CA MET A 275 2.36 11.01 -51.74
C MET A 275 2.65 12.33 -52.49
N ILE A 276 2.85 13.45 -51.79
CA ILE A 276 3.29 14.72 -52.44
C ILE A 276 4.81 14.88 -52.37
N ALA A 277 5.52 14.17 -51.49
CA ALA A 277 6.97 14.28 -51.32
C ALA A 277 7.81 13.33 -52.20
N VAL A 278 7.22 12.37 -52.91
CA VAL A 278 7.95 11.48 -53.87
C VAL A 278 7.76 11.90 -55.34
N GLY A 279 6.87 12.85 -55.62
CA GLY A 279 6.67 13.42 -56.97
C GLY A 279 7.59 14.60 -57.32
N ALA A 280 8.37 15.12 -56.38
CA ALA A 280 9.16 16.35 -56.55
C ALA A 280 10.69 16.14 -56.60
N VAL A 281 11.19 14.89 -56.61
CA VAL A 281 12.63 14.57 -56.83
C VAL A 281 12.88 13.96 -58.22
N ALA A 282 11.90 14.05 -59.12
CA ALA A 282 12.02 13.57 -60.50
C ALA A 282 11.52 14.60 -61.52
N ARG A 283 12.13 15.79 -61.58
CA ARG A 283 12.17 16.65 -62.77
C ARG A 283 13.10 17.86 -62.54
N PHE A 284 13.94 18.13 -63.54
CA PHE A 284 14.98 19.19 -63.67
C PHE A 284 16.33 18.81 -63.04
N ARG A 285 17.28 18.12 -63.73
CA ARG A 285 18.14 18.49 -64.91
C ARG A 285 18.90 19.81 -64.71
N PRO A 286 20.07 20.10 -65.36
CA PRO A 286 20.90 19.36 -66.34
C PRO A 286 22.44 19.42 -66.09
N GLU A 287 23.16 18.79 -67.03
CA GLU A 287 24.60 18.83 -67.34
C GLU A 287 25.25 20.22 -67.37
N THR A 288 26.53 20.32 -66.97
CA THR A 288 27.71 20.67 -67.82
C THR A 288 28.93 21.02 -66.95
N PHE A 289 29.92 20.13 -66.88
CA PHE A 289 31.29 20.26 -67.41
C PHE A 289 32.02 18.92 -67.21
#